data_AF-A0A6A0RF21-F1
#
_entry.id   AF-A0A6A0RF21-F1
#
_cell.length_a   1.000
_cell.length_b   1.000
_cell.length_c   1.000
_cell.angle_alpha   90.00
_cell.angle_beta   90.00
_cell.angle_gamma   90.00
#
_symmetry.space_group_name_H-M   'P 1'
#
loop_
_entity.id
_entity.type
_entity.pdbx_description
1 polymer ?
#
loop_
_entity_poly.entity_id
_entity_poly.type
_entity_poly.pdbx_seq_one_letter_code
_entity_poly.pdbx_strand_id
1 'polypeptide(L)'
;MKHILIAFFTVLISLSIYSQDILEFEFDKARVLLAQRKIDEAFLSLNKLYQSNPENGNYNFLMGAAFAESMGKSAEAVFHLKKAIKYVSEDYTVGNFQETDAPIHAYYYLTLAFVQQDRCEEAYLALAKLKTFKTRLDKYYIEEAERHLMKCPFEPNETVEKNWNKIEPAPAGYDPTYVPEEVFLDSTALAERGIFVKEQVYSTKAPLYGVQIGANINPSPISNYGSIKNVDVFIDTKGIIRYVIGHYSIRSQAETLLKTLQEQGYKDAFIVNVNDERKYHNELISFNNVNVKAGIKGKVEFYLQLGAFEQVVPDSIKSLYQNIPQLIELDYKSHTLLLVGPTESYEKALAIKKEVDALNVSKPFIVAFNNRKKIPLQTAINHTKH
;
A
#
# COMPACT_ATOMS: atom_id res chain seq x y z
N MET A 1 64.33 28.52 -0.88
CA MET A 1 63.16 28.59 0.02
C MET A 1 61.98 29.18 -0.75
N LYS A 2 61.10 28.33 -1.26
CA LYS A 2 59.77 28.69 -1.78
C LYS A 2 58.86 27.51 -1.46
N HIS A 3 58.10 27.61 -0.39
CA HIS A 3 57.04 26.65 -0.09
C HIS A 3 55.71 27.30 -0.48
N ILE A 4 55.10 26.75 -1.53
CA ILE A 4 53.73 27.06 -1.95
C ILE A 4 52.82 26.17 -1.10
N LEU A 5 52.03 26.78 -0.23
CA LEU A 5 50.95 26.09 0.49
C LEU A 5 49.73 26.09 -0.43
N ILE A 6 49.38 24.93 -0.98
CA ILE A 6 48.12 24.73 -1.72
C ILE A 6 47.07 24.32 -0.69
N ALA A 7 46.11 25.21 -0.42
CA ALA A 7 44.95 24.91 0.39
C ALA A 7 43.94 24.09 -0.44
N PHE A 8 43.68 22.86 -0.02
CA PHE A 8 42.72 21.95 -0.64
C PHE A 8 41.33 22.26 -0.05
N PHE A 9 40.52 23.04 -0.76
CA PHE A 9 39.12 23.30 -0.40
C PHE A 9 38.25 22.17 -0.96
N THR A 10 38.04 21.11 -0.18
CA THR A 10 37.10 20.05 -0.52
C THR A 10 35.68 20.56 -0.38
N VAL A 11 35.03 20.78 -1.53
CA VAL A 11 33.60 21.04 -1.68
C VAL A 11 32.83 19.76 -1.35
N LEU A 12 32.27 19.69 -0.15
CA LEU A 12 31.26 18.71 0.27
C LEU A 12 29.87 19.33 0.04
N ILE A 13 29.37 19.28 -1.20
CA ILE A 13 28.00 19.70 -1.51
C ILE A 13 27.43 18.69 -2.51
N SER A 14 26.56 17.79 -2.05
CA SER A 14 25.55 17.14 -2.93
C SER A 14 24.56 16.17 -2.26
N LEU A 15 24.62 15.87 -0.95
CA LEU A 15 23.66 14.92 -0.35
C LEU A 15 22.38 15.55 0.23
N SER A 16 22.31 16.87 0.42
CA SER A 16 21.18 17.51 1.11
C SER A 16 19.94 17.74 0.23
N ILE A 17 20.10 17.86 -1.09
CA ILE A 17 19.01 18.26 -2.00
C ILE A 17 17.98 17.13 -2.16
N TYR A 18 18.43 15.89 -2.30
CA TYR A 18 17.55 14.74 -2.51
C TYR A 18 16.67 14.41 -1.29
N SER A 19 17.16 14.63 -0.06
CA SER A 19 16.38 14.37 1.14
C SER A 19 15.27 15.40 1.35
N GLN A 20 15.49 16.64 0.92
CA GLN A 20 14.52 17.72 1.08
C GLN A 20 13.31 17.51 0.16
N ASP A 21 13.55 17.14 -1.11
CA ASP A 21 12.50 16.84 -2.09
C ASP A 21 11.59 15.68 -1.63
N ILE A 22 12.16 14.64 -1.00
CA ILE A 22 11.41 13.48 -0.49
C ILE A 22 10.52 13.88 0.69
N LEU A 23 11.03 14.70 1.61
CA LEU A 23 10.27 15.14 2.79
C LEU A 23 9.16 16.11 2.40
N GLU A 24 9.40 17.02 1.46
CA GLU A 24 8.37 17.93 0.94
C GLU A 24 7.22 17.14 0.27
N PHE A 25 7.55 16.11 -0.51
CA PHE A 25 6.55 15.21 -1.07
C PHE A 25 5.73 14.48 0.00
N GLU A 26 6.36 13.95 1.06
CA GLU A 26 5.65 13.28 2.15
C GLU A 26 4.77 14.27 2.93
N PHE A 27 5.19 15.53 3.10
CA PHE A 27 4.40 16.59 3.70
C PHE A 27 3.13 16.91 2.90
N ASP A 28 3.26 17.11 1.60
CA ASP A 28 2.09 17.37 0.74
C ASP A 28 1.15 16.17 0.68
N LYS A 29 1.71 14.96 0.60
CA LYS A 29 0.93 13.71 0.64
C LYS A 29 0.16 13.60 1.95
N ALA A 30 0.80 13.82 3.10
CA ALA A 30 0.14 13.81 4.40
C ALA A 30 -1.05 14.78 4.44
N ARG A 31 -0.84 16.03 4.01
CA ARG A 31 -1.89 17.06 3.99
C ARG A 31 -3.09 16.67 3.12
N VAL A 32 -2.84 16.13 1.93
CA VAL A 32 -3.90 15.64 1.03
C VAL A 32 -4.69 14.50 1.68
N LEU A 33 -4.01 13.55 2.31
CA LEU A 33 -4.65 12.41 2.98
C LEU A 33 -5.47 12.85 4.19
N LEU A 34 -4.97 13.80 4.98
CA LEU A 34 -5.72 14.42 6.08
C LEU A 34 -6.99 15.13 5.59
N ALA A 35 -6.88 15.90 4.50
CA ALA A 35 -8.05 16.55 3.88
C ALA A 35 -9.10 15.53 3.37
N GLN A 36 -8.67 14.33 3.00
CA GLN A 36 -9.52 13.21 2.61
C GLN A 36 -10.02 12.35 3.79
N ARG A 37 -9.67 12.72 5.04
CA ARG A 37 -9.92 11.94 6.27
C ARG A 37 -9.33 10.52 6.25
N LYS A 38 -8.28 10.29 5.45
CA LYS A 38 -7.56 9.02 5.37
C LYS A 38 -6.42 8.99 6.40
N ILE A 39 -6.80 8.95 7.67
CA ILE A 39 -5.90 9.18 8.79
C ILE A 39 -4.76 8.15 8.87
N ASP A 40 -5.08 6.85 8.73
CA ASP A 40 -4.06 5.78 8.78
C ASP A 40 -3.01 5.91 7.66
N GLU A 41 -3.46 6.25 6.44
CA GLU A 41 -2.55 6.48 5.31
C GLU A 41 -1.69 7.73 5.53
N ALA A 42 -2.27 8.79 6.13
CA ALA A 42 -1.56 10.04 6.42
C ALA A 42 -0.45 9.81 7.46
N PHE A 43 -0.69 8.97 8.47
CA PHE A 43 0.32 8.67 9.49
C PHE A 43 1.59 8.04 8.94
N LEU A 44 1.52 7.25 7.86
CA LEU A 44 2.72 6.73 7.21
C LEU A 44 3.64 7.86 6.70
N SER A 45 3.06 8.93 6.15
CA SER A 45 3.80 10.10 5.70
C SER A 45 4.22 11.00 6.87
N LEU A 46 3.34 11.22 7.84
CA LEU A 46 3.64 12.02 9.03
C LEU A 46 4.74 11.42 9.89
N ASN A 47 4.81 10.09 10.04
CA ASN A 47 5.86 9.42 10.82
C ASN A 47 7.24 9.64 10.18
N LYS A 48 7.35 9.69 8.84
CA LYS A 48 8.61 10.02 8.15
C LYS A 48 9.04 11.46 8.41
N LEU A 49 8.10 12.40 8.45
CA LEU A 49 8.36 13.80 8.79
C LEU A 49 8.77 13.95 10.26
N TYR A 50 8.08 13.23 11.15
CA TYR A 50 8.42 13.22 12.57
C TYR A 50 9.81 12.62 12.81
N GLN A 51 10.17 11.52 12.14
CA GLN A 51 11.52 10.95 12.21
C GLN A 51 12.60 11.96 11.80
N SER A 52 12.34 12.80 10.79
CA SER A 52 13.32 13.77 10.31
C SER A 52 13.49 14.97 11.25
N ASN A 53 12.41 15.44 11.87
CA ASN A 53 12.45 16.49 12.88
C ASN A 53 11.35 16.32 13.94
N PRO A 54 11.62 15.57 15.03
CA PRO A 54 10.65 15.29 16.10
C PRO A 54 10.16 16.52 16.88
N GLU A 55 10.89 17.64 16.80
CA GLU A 55 10.61 18.88 17.52
C GLU A 55 9.92 19.92 16.62
N ASN A 56 9.70 19.64 15.34
CA ASN A 56 8.96 20.53 14.45
C ASN A 56 7.51 20.69 14.97
N GLY A 57 7.13 21.92 15.33
CA GLY A 57 5.82 22.28 15.86
C GLY A 57 4.69 22.02 14.87
N ASN A 58 4.92 22.26 13.58
CA ASN A 58 3.96 21.99 12.51
C ASN A 58 3.69 20.49 12.36
N TYR A 59 4.73 19.64 12.33
CA TYR A 59 4.55 18.18 12.21
C TYR A 59 3.80 17.62 13.42
N ASN A 60 4.17 18.07 14.62
CA ASN A 60 3.47 17.71 15.85
C ASN A 60 2.02 18.23 15.86
N PHE A 61 1.74 19.42 15.31
CA PHE A 61 0.38 19.91 15.15
C PHE A 61 -0.45 19.01 14.22
N LEU A 62 0.07 18.67 13.04
CA LEU A 62 -0.63 17.82 12.08
C LEU A 62 -0.96 16.44 12.65
N MET A 63 0.01 15.79 13.32
CA MET A 63 -0.21 14.51 14.00
C MET A 63 -1.23 14.64 15.14
N GLY A 64 -1.04 15.65 15.98
CA GLY A 64 -1.89 15.91 17.14
C GLY A 64 -3.35 16.19 16.78
N ALA A 65 -3.59 17.03 15.78
CA ALA A 65 -4.93 17.32 15.27
C ALA A 65 -5.59 16.07 14.65
N ALA A 66 -4.84 15.28 13.88
CA ALA A 66 -5.34 14.04 13.29
C ALA A 66 -5.77 13.02 14.35
N PHE A 67 -4.98 12.86 15.42
CA PHE A 67 -5.34 12.00 16.55
C PHE A 67 -6.51 12.54 17.36
N ALA A 68 -6.60 13.86 17.58
CA ALA A 68 -7.71 14.47 18.34
C ALA A 68 -9.07 14.25 17.67
N GLU A 69 -9.09 14.11 16.34
CA GLU A 69 -10.28 13.78 15.55
C GLU A 69 -10.54 12.27 15.45
N SER A 70 -9.62 11.43 15.91
CA SER A 70 -9.69 9.98 15.83
C SER A 70 -10.23 9.37 17.14
N MET A 71 -11.19 8.44 17.03
CA MET A 71 -11.79 7.79 18.19
C MET A 71 -10.76 6.97 18.97
N GLY A 72 -10.66 7.19 20.28
CA GLY A 72 -9.77 6.43 21.17
C GLY A 72 -8.29 6.78 21.07
N LYS A 73 -7.94 7.89 20.41
CA LYS A 73 -6.55 8.34 20.18
C LYS A 73 -6.19 9.64 20.91
N SER A 74 -6.95 10.00 21.93
CA SER A 74 -6.78 11.25 22.67
C SER A 74 -5.44 11.32 23.41
N ALA A 75 -4.86 10.19 23.81
CA ALA A 75 -3.54 10.12 24.45
C ALA A 75 -2.41 10.53 23.49
N GLU A 76 -2.40 9.96 22.29
CA GLU A 76 -1.46 10.30 21.23
C GLU A 76 -1.64 11.76 20.78
N ALA A 77 -2.88 12.24 20.74
CA ALA A 77 -3.18 13.65 20.47
C ALA A 77 -2.53 14.59 21.50
N VAL A 78 -2.71 14.33 22.80
CA VAL A 78 -2.11 15.16 23.86
C VAL A 78 -0.59 15.15 23.78
N PHE A 79 0.04 13.99 23.55
CA PHE A 79 1.49 13.87 23.39
C PHE A 79 2.03 14.84 22.31
N HIS A 80 1.48 14.79 21.10
CA HIS A 80 1.92 15.63 20.00
C HIS A 80 1.52 17.10 20.17
N LEU A 81 0.29 17.37 20.64
CA LEU A 81 -0.19 18.75 20.80
C LEU A 81 0.60 19.49 21.89
N LYS A 82 1.02 18.81 22.96
CA LYS A 82 1.90 19.40 23.99
C LYS A 82 3.28 19.77 23.45
N LYS A 83 3.81 19.02 22.47
CA LYS A 83 5.00 19.41 21.72
C LYS A 83 4.73 20.60 20.79
N ALA A 84 3.63 20.57 20.05
CA ALA A 84 3.25 21.63 19.11
C ALA A 84 3.10 23.00 19.80
N ILE A 85 2.45 23.07 20.97
CA ILE A 85 2.22 24.34 21.68
C ILE A 85 3.51 25.02 22.19
N LYS A 86 4.67 24.35 22.13
CA LYS A 86 5.97 24.98 22.42
C LYS A 86 6.42 25.96 21.35
N TYR A 87 5.91 25.82 20.14
CA TYR A 87 6.31 26.57 18.96
C TYR A 87 5.09 27.21 18.28
N VAL A 88 4.09 27.66 19.03
CA VAL A 88 2.92 28.32 18.43
C VAL A 88 3.28 29.73 17.96
N SER A 89 2.95 30.02 16.70
CA SER A 89 3.14 31.34 16.08
C SER A 89 1.83 31.88 15.52
N GLU A 90 1.64 33.20 15.63
CA GLU A 90 0.53 33.91 14.97
C GLU A 90 0.76 34.10 13.47
N ASP A 91 2.02 34.02 13.03
CA ASP A 91 2.44 34.20 11.63
C ASP A 91 2.55 32.87 10.87
N TYR A 92 2.01 31.80 11.45
CA TYR A 92 2.02 30.45 10.87
C TYR A 92 1.48 30.43 9.42
N THR A 93 2.24 29.82 8.52
CA THR A 93 1.88 29.73 7.10
C THR A 93 1.39 28.33 6.73
N VAL A 94 0.08 28.22 6.50
CA VAL A 94 -0.57 26.95 6.11
C VAL A 94 0.06 26.40 4.83
N GLY A 95 0.55 25.16 4.90
CA GLY A 95 1.02 24.42 3.73
C GLY A 95 2.41 24.77 3.26
N ASN A 96 3.16 25.57 4.01
CA ASN A 96 4.59 25.73 3.81
C ASN A 96 5.33 24.53 4.43
N PHE A 97 6.07 23.77 3.63
CA PHE A 97 6.87 22.63 4.11
C PHE A 97 7.98 23.06 5.08
N GLN A 98 8.54 24.26 4.89
CA GLN A 98 9.59 24.80 5.76
C GLN A 98 9.05 25.36 7.09
N GLU A 99 7.73 25.38 7.27
CA GLU A 99 7.11 25.83 8.51
C GLU A 99 7.50 24.90 9.67
N THR A 100 8.09 25.50 10.70
CA THR A 100 8.51 24.80 11.93
C THR A 100 7.59 25.11 13.10
N ASP A 101 6.80 26.17 13.01
CA ASP A 101 5.88 26.58 14.06
C ASP A 101 4.52 25.88 13.93
N ALA A 102 3.79 25.83 15.03
CA ALA A 102 2.42 25.34 15.09
C ALA A 102 1.42 26.51 14.96
N PRO A 103 0.24 26.29 14.36
CA PRO A 103 -0.82 27.28 14.39
C PRO A 103 -1.45 27.41 15.79
N ILE A 104 -2.10 28.54 16.04
CA ILE A 104 -2.93 28.80 17.24
C ILE A 104 -3.94 27.66 17.51
N HIS A 105 -4.45 27.02 16.45
CA HIS A 105 -5.37 25.89 16.49
C HIS A 105 -4.84 24.69 17.32
N ALA A 106 -3.53 24.59 17.59
CA ALA A 106 -2.98 23.58 18.49
C ALA A 106 -3.64 23.62 19.88
N TYR A 107 -3.92 24.81 20.43
CA TYR A 107 -4.63 24.93 21.73
C TYR A 107 -6.09 24.48 21.66
N TYR A 108 -6.75 24.65 20.50
CA TYR A 108 -8.11 24.18 20.26
C TYR A 108 -8.15 22.64 20.31
N TYR A 109 -7.34 21.98 19.48
CA TYR A 109 -7.29 20.52 19.46
C TYR A 109 -6.81 19.94 20.79
N LEU A 110 -5.92 20.64 21.51
CA LEU A 110 -5.46 20.20 22.82
C LEU A 110 -6.59 20.26 23.86
N THR A 111 -7.43 21.31 23.81
CA THR A 111 -8.64 21.39 24.64
C THR A 111 -9.55 20.20 24.40
N LEU A 112 -9.82 19.87 23.12
CA LEU A 112 -10.64 18.73 22.75
C LEU A 112 -10.05 17.40 23.25
N ALA A 113 -8.74 17.20 23.07
CA ALA A 113 -8.06 15.98 23.49
C ALA A 113 -8.05 15.81 25.01
N PHE A 114 -7.89 16.89 25.78
CA PHE A 114 -8.00 16.86 27.24
C PHE A 114 -9.41 16.52 27.71
N VAL A 115 -10.46 17.10 27.10
CA VAL A 115 -11.85 16.75 27.43
C VAL A 115 -12.11 15.26 27.16
N GLN A 116 -11.58 14.70 26.06
CA GLN A 116 -11.73 13.27 25.74
C GLN A 116 -11.00 12.33 26.72
N GLN A 117 -10.08 12.85 27.54
CA GLN A 117 -9.39 12.11 28.60
C GLN A 117 -9.91 12.45 30.01
N ASP A 118 -11.02 13.18 30.11
CA ASP A 118 -11.55 13.70 31.39
C ASP A 118 -10.55 14.60 32.16
N ARG A 119 -9.57 15.19 31.45
CA ARG A 119 -8.52 16.08 31.99
C ARG A 119 -9.01 17.53 32.03
N CYS A 120 -10.09 17.75 32.76
CA CYS A 120 -10.91 18.96 32.68
C CYS A 120 -10.20 20.25 33.10
N GLU A 121 -9.34 20.20 34.11
CA GLU A 121 -8.53 21.33 34.54
C GLU A 121 -7.59 21.82 33.43
N GLU A 122 -6.90 20.88 32.77
CA GLU A 122 -5.99 21.19 31.67
C GLU A 122 -6.72 21.65 30.42
N ALA A 123 -7.90 21.09 30.16
CA ALA A 123 -8.79 21.57 29.10
C ALA A 123 -9.20 23.04 29.32
N TYR A 124 -9.57 23.39 30.55
CA TYR A 124 -9.90 24.77 30.92
C TYR A 124 -8.72 25.72 30.67
N LEU A 125 -7.51 25.33 31.08
CA LEU A 125 -6.29 26.12 30.89
C LEU A 125 -5.90 26.28 29.42
N ALA A 126 -5.99 25.21 28.63
CA ALA A 126 -5.74 25.25 27.20
C ALA A 126 -6.73 26.17 26.48
N LEU A 127 -8.02 26.13 26.85
CA LEU A 127 -9.04 27.04 26.34
C LEU A 127 -8.79 28.49 26.77
N ALA A 128 -8.42 28.72 28.02
CA ALA A 128 -8.07 30.06 28.50
C ALA A 128 -6.90 30.64 27.69
N LYS A 129 -5.91 29.82 27.36
CA LYS A 129 -4.80 30.20 26.48
C LYS A 129 -5.27 30.44 25.04
N LEU A 130 -6.13 29.60 24.47
CA LEU A 130 -6.72 29.82 23.14
C LEU A 130 -7.42 31.19 23.05
N LYS A 131 -8.20 31.54 24.08
CA LYS A 131 -8.95 32.81 24.16
C LYS A 131 -8.06 34.06 24.12
N THR A 132 -6.78 33.96 24.47
CA THR A 132 -5.86 35.10 24.34
C THR A 132 -5.63 35.49 22.87
N PHE A 133 -5.89 34.58 21.93
CA PHE A 133 -5.72 34.78 20.49
C PHE A 133 -7.04 35.10 19.75
N LYS A 134 -8.11 35.46 20.46
CA LYS A 134 -9.45 35.68 19.89
C LYS A 134 -9.53 36.69 18.74
N THR A 135 -8.56 37.58 18.58
CA THR A 135 -8.50 38.56 17.48
C THR A 135 -7.89 38.00 16.20
N ARG A 136 -7.23 36.84 16.26
CA ARG A 136 -6.54 36.16 15.16
C ARG A 136 -7.15 34.80 14.82
N LEU A 137 -8.17 34.38 15.57
CA LEU A 137 -8.81 33.08 15.46
C LEU A 137 -10.30 33.26 15.21
N ASP A 138 -10.88 32.44 14.33
CA ASP A 138 -12.32 32.42 14.13
C ASP A 138 -13.05 32.09 15.44
N LYS A 139 -14.11 32.84 15.75
CA LYS A 139 -14.92 32.68 16.95
C LYS A 139 -15.46 31.24 17.10
N TYR A 140 -15.72 30.56 15.98
CA TYR A 140 -16.17 29.18 15.92
C TYR A 140 -15.33 28.24 16.80
N TYR A 141 -13.99 28.33 16.73
CA TYR A 141 -13.11 27.43 17.48
C TYR A 141 -13.20 27.65 18.99
N ILE A 142 -13.37 28.89 19.43
CA ILE A 142 -13.53 29.21 20.85
C ILE A 142 -14.86 28.68 21.36
N GLU A 143 -15.94 28.93 20.63
CA GLU A 143 -17.29 28.46 21.00
C GLU A 143 -17.38 26.93 21.00
N GLU A 144 -16.75 26.27 20.02
CA GLU A 144 -16.74 24.80 19.96
C GLU A 144 -15.94 24.20 21.12
N ALA A 145 -14.77 24.75 21.43
CA ALA A 145 -13.99 24.31 22.59
C ALA A 145 -14.75 24.54 23.92
N GLU A 146 -15.47 25.66 24.06
CA GLU A 146 -16.38 25.90 25.18
C GLU A 146 -17.49 24.84 25.26
N ARG A 147 -18.11 24.49 24.14
CA ARG A 147 -19.13 23.43 24.07
C ARG A 147 -18.59 22.08 24.53
N HIS A 148 -17.37 21.74 24.13
CA HIS A 148 -16.71 20.53 24.60
C HIS A 148 -16.46 20.57 26.10
N LEU A 149 -15.97 21.70 26.63
CA LEU A 149 -15.66 21.85 28.04
C LEU A 149 -16.92 21.80 28.94
N MET A 150 -18.11 22.13 28.45
CA MET A 150 -19.35 21.96 29.23
C MET A 150 -19.62 20.51 29.67
N LYS A 151 -18.97 19.52 29.03
CA LYS A 151 -19.07 18.10 29.41
C LYS A 151 -18.21 17.77 30.64
N CYS A 152 -17.37 18.70 31.09
CA CYS A 152 -16.46 18.53 32.20
C CYS A 152 -17.05 19.06 33.52
N PRO A 153 -16.95 18.30 34.63
CA PRO A 153 -17.29 18.80 35.96
C PRO A 153 -16.11 19.57 36.57
N PHE A 154 -15.82 20.78 36.09
CA PHE A 154 -14.71 21.60 36.62
C PHE A 154 -15.14 23.03 36.96
N GLU A 155 -14.81 23.49 38.17
CA GLU A 155 -15.05 24.85 38.65
C GLU A 155 -13.73 25.67 38.73
N PRO A 156 -13.64 26.86 38.11
CA PRO A 156 -12.41 27.67 38.06
C PRO A 156 -11.91 28.28 39.38
N ASN A 157 -12.54 27.96 40.51
CA ASN A 157 -12.23 28.51 41.85
C ASN A 157 -11.17 27.70 42.61
N GLU A 158 -10.72 26.56 42.07
CA GLU A 158 -9.70 25.70 42.65
C GLU A 158 -8.27 26.18 42.31
N THR A 159 -7.28 25.81 43.12
CA THR A 159 -5.87 26.18 42.87
C THR A 159 -5.34 25.35 41.71
N VAL A 160 -5.28 25.94 40.52
CA VAL A 160 -4.94 25.25 39.28
C VAL A 160 -3.43 25.04 39.11
N GLU A 161 -3.02 23.82 38.76
CA GLU A 161 -1.63 23.44 38.52
C GLU A 161 -1.09 24.11 37.24
N LYS A 162 -0.05 24.94 37.39
CA LYS A 162 0.48 25.77 36.27
C LYS A 162 1.29 24.99 35.23
N ASN A 163 1.45 23.69 35.36
CA ASN A 163 2.35 22.88 34.54
C ASN A 163 1.65 22.05 33.44
N TRP A 164 0.38 22.31 33.17
CA TRP A 164 -0.46 21.65 32.15
C TRP A 164 0.17 21.57 30.75
N ASN A 165 1.10 22.46 30.42
CA ASN A 165 1.76 22.51 29.11
C ASN A 165 3.10 21.75 29.06
N LYS A 166 3.50 21.02 30.10
CA LYS A 166 4.73 20.19 30.07
C LYS A 166 4.56 18.99 29.14
N ILE A 167 5.56 18.72 28.31
CA ILE A 167 5.57 17.56 27.40
C ILE A 167 5.48 16.27 28.22
N GLU A 168 4.63 15.36 27.76
CA GLU A 168 4.45 14.03 28.33
C GLU A 168 5.23 12.99 27.53
N PRO A 169 5.60 11.84 28.12
CA PRO A 169 6.14 10.73 27.35
C PRO A 169 5.10 10.19 26.36
N ALA A 170 5.58 9.51 25.32
CA ALA A 170 4.69 8.82 24.39
C ALA A 170 3.83 7.78 25.16
N PRO A 171 2.53 7.67 24.85
CA PRO A 171 1.65 6.66 25.45
C PRO A 171 2.17 5.23 25.23
N ALA A 172 1.80 4.30 26.12
CA ALA A 172 2.21 2.91 26.01
C ALA A 172 1.75 2.29 24.67
N GLY A 173 2.67 1.65 23.95
CA GLY A 173 2.39 1.03 22.64
C GLY A 173 2.34 2.00 21.47
N TYR A 174 2.59 3.30 21.69
CA TYR A 174 2.70 4.28 20.62
C TYR A 174 4.16 4.59 20.28
N ASP A 175 4.55 4.33 19.03
CA ASP A 175 5.84 4.73 18.48
C ASP A 175 5.62 5.72 17.30
N PRO A 176 5.84 7.03 17.50
CA PRO A 176 5.70 8.04 16.44
C PRO A 176 6.80 7.95 15.37
N THR A 177 7.84 7.16 15.61
CA THR A 177 8.91 6.87 14.66
C THR A 177 8.71 5.55 13.94
N TYR A 178 7.64 4.80 14.21
CA TYR A 178 7.37 3.58 13.49
C TYR A 178 6.88 3.89 12.07
N VAL A 179 7.74 3.69 11.09
CA VAL A 179 7.37 3.61 9.68
C VAL A 179 7.51 2.14 9.32
N PRO A 180 6.42 1.42 8.99
CA PRO A 180 6.54 0.06 8.47
C PRO A 180 7.52 0.09 7.30
N GLU A 181 8.54 -0.77 7.32
CA GLU A 181 9.36 -0.98 6.14
C GLU A 181 8.38 -1.37 5.01
N GLU A 182 8.34 -0.56 3.94
CA GLU A 182 7.70 -1.00 2.71
C GLU A 182 8.45 -2.27 2.30
N VAL A 183 7.83 -3.44 2.46
CA VAL A 183 8.41 -4.70 1.98
C VAL A 183 8.46 -4.60 0.47
N PHE A 184 9.59 -4.12 -0.04
CA PHE A 184 9.90 -4.19 -1.45
C PHE A 184 10.15 -5.65 -1.77
N LEU A 185 9.27 -6.27 -2.56
CA LEU A 185 9.59 -7.53 -3.20
C LEU A 185 10.75 -7.28 -4.17
N ASP A 186 11.97 -7.54 -3.70
CA ASP A 186 13.14 -7.49 -4.56
C ASP A 186 13.07 -8.59 -5.63
N SER A 187 13.92 -8.48 -6.66
CA SER A 187 13.93 -9.44 -7.77
C SER A 187 14.19 -10.88 -7.31
N THR A 188 14.90 -11.06 -6.19
CA THR A 188 15.17 -12.36 -5.56
C THR A 188 13.91 -12.96 -4.93
N ALA A 189 13.19 -12.21 -4.10
CA ALA A 189 11.93 -12.61 -3.47
C ALA A 189 10.82 -12.85 -4.51
N LEU A 190 10.83 -12.08 -5.61
CA LEU A 190 9.97 -12.34 -6.77
C LEU A 190 10.35 -13.67 -7.43
N ALA A 191 11.64 -13.92 -7.68
CA ALA A 191 12.10 -15.16 -8.31
C ALA A 191 11.78 -16.41 -7.47
N GLU A 192 11.89 -16.35 -6.13
CA GLU A 192 11.47 -17.43 -5.22
C GLU A 192 9.98 -17.76 -5.34
N ARG A 193 9.16 -16.75 -5.66
CA ARG A 193 7.72 -16.91 -5.94
C ARG A 193 7.43 -17.35 -7.37
N GLY A 194 8.47 -17.68 -8.15
CA GLY A 194 8.38 -18.05 -9.55
C GLY A 194 8.06 -16.88 -10.47
N ILE A 195 8.24 -15.64 -10.01
CA ILE A 195 8.01 -14.40 -10.79
C ILE A 195 9.33 -13.94 -11.39
N PHE A 196 9.44 -14.01 -12.72
CA PHE A 196 10.59 -13.48 -13.45
C PHE A 196 10.24 -12.12 -14.03
N VAL A 197 10.99 -11.10 -13.60
CA VAL A 197 10.81 -9.71 -14.03
C VAL A 197 12.03 -9.20 -14.78
N LYS A 198 11.81 -8.15 -15.58
CA LYS A 198 12.84 -7.34 -16.19
C LYS A 198 12.69 -5.92 -15.65
N GLU A 199 13.79 -5.31 -15.27
CA GLU A 199 13.83 -3.91 -14.89
C GLU A 199 13.49 -3.02 -16.10
N GLN A 200 12.50 -2.15 -15.92
CA GLN A 200 12.05 -1.18 -16.91
C GLN A 200 12.57 0.20 -16.52
N VAL A 201 13.59 0.66 -17.24
CA VAL A 201 14.22 1.97 -17.02
C VAL A 201 13.82 2.93 -18.14
N TYR A 202 13.28 4.08 -17.76
CA TYR A 202 13.00 5.17 -18.70
C TYR A 202 14.11 6.22 -18.64
N SER A 203 14.45 6.79 -19.80
CA SER A 203 15.48 7.85 -19.91
C SER A 203 15.03 9.22 -19.41
N THR A 204 13.79 9.34 -18.91
CA THR A 204 13.19 10.60 -18.49
C THR A 204 12.53 10.47 -17.11
N LYS A 205 12.68 11.53 -16.32
CA LYS A 205 11.96 11.71 -15.05
C LYS A 205 10.59 12.38 -15.23
N ALA A 206 10.32 12.95 -16.41
CA ALA A 206 9.02 13.55 -16.69
C ALA A 206 7.93 12.46 -16.79
N PRO A 207 6.70 12.69 -16.32
CA PRO A 207 5.64 11.68 -16.37
C PRO A 207 5.42 11.11 -17.77
N LEU A 208 5.32 9.78 -17.84
CA LEU A 208 4.88 9.06 -19.03
C LEU A 208 3.48 8.52 -18.75
N TYR A 209 2.52 8.80 -19.62
CA TYR A 209 1.13 8.42 -19.44
C TYR A 209 0.83 7.11 -20.17
N GLY A 210 0.24 6.15 -19.48
CA GLY A 210 -0.32 4.94 -20.05
C GLY A 210 -1.76 4.74 -19.60
N VAL A 211 -2.45 3.75 -20.14
CA VAL A 211 -3.81 3.39 -19.71
C VAL A 211 -3.79 2.02 -19.04
N GLN A 212 -4.08 1.97 -17.74
CA GLN A 212 -4.21 0.72 -17.01
C GLN A 212 -5.59 0.12 -17.27
N ILE A 213 -5.63 -1.13 -17.73
CA ILE A 213 -6.86 -1.86 -18.08
C ILE A 213 -7.22 -2.94 -17.06
N GLY A 214 -6.34 -3.22 -16.10
CA GLY A 214 -6.60 -4.16 -15.02
C GLY A 214 -5.47 -4.28 -14.03
N ALA A 215 -5.78 -4.84 -12.87
CA ALA A 215 -4.81 -5.20 -11.86
C ALA A 215 -5.27 -6.44 -11.08
N ASN A 216 -4.34 -7.35 -10.76
CA ASN A 216 -4.62 -8.60 -10.07
C ASN A 216 -3.48 -8.96 -9.10
N ILE A 217 -3.78 -9.75 -8.07
CA ILE A 217 -2.75 -10.30 -7.17
C ILE A 217 -2.06 -11.53 -7.81
N ASN A 218 -2.79 -12.25 -8.67
CA ASN A 218 -2.28 -13.39 -9.41
C ASN A 218 -2.15 -13.04 -10.91
N PRO A 219 -1.07 -13.50 -11.58
CA PRO A 219 -0.87 -13.21 -12.99
C PRO A 219 -1.93 -13.90 -13.84
N SER A 220 -2.48 -13.13 -14.77
CA SER A 220 -3.32 -13.55 -15.88
C SER A 220 -2.58 -13.33 -17.21
N PRO A 221 -2.65 -14.25 -18.18
CA PRO A 221 -2.15 -13.96 -19.52
C PRO A 221 -2.88 -12.78 -20.16
N ILE A 222 -2.19 -12.05 -21.03
CA ILE A 222 -2.76 -10.91 -21.74
C ILE A 222 -4.02 -11.30 -22.53
N SER A 223 -4.10 -12.54 -23.04
CA SER A 223 -5.28 -13.06 -23.75
C SER A 223 -6.57 -13.03 -22.93
N ASN A 224 -6.49 -12.97 -21.59
CA ASN A 224 -7.68 -12.80 -20.74
C ASN A 224 -8.29 -11.40 -20.87
N TYR A 225 -7.53 -10.42 -21.36
CA TYR A 225 -7.96 -9.06 -21.67
C TYR A 225 -8.30 -8.91 -23.16
N GLY A 226 -8.95 -9.94 -23.73
CA GLY A 226 -9.37 -9.95 -25.13
C GLY A 226 -8.22 -9.95 -26.14
N SER A 227 -8.49 -9.40 -27.33
CA SER A 227 -7.57 -9.36 -28.48
C SER A 227 -6.65 -8.13 -28.50
N ILE A 228 -6.41 -7.52 -27.33
CA ILE A 228 -5.55 -6.34 -27.22
C ILE A 228 -4.08 -6.71 -27.44
N LYS A 229 -3.39 -5.88 -28.21
CA LYS A 229 -1.94 -5.98 -28.46
C LYS A 229 -1.19 -4.94 -27.62
N ASN A 230 0.10 -5.20 -27.39
CA ASN A 230 1.03 -4.28 -26.71
C ASN A 230 0.60 -3.93 -25.27
N VAL A 231 0.15 -4.93 -24.51
CA VAL A 231 -0.07 -4.79 -23.08
C VAL A 231 1.25 -5.09 -22.37
N ASP A 232 1.72 -4.13 -21.60
CA ASP A 232 2.83 -4.33 -20.68
C ASP A 232 2.28 -4.72 -19.32
N VAL A 233 2.95 -5.68 -18.70
CA VAL A 233 2.52 -6.26 -17.43
C VAL A 233 3.59 -5.89 -16.42
N PHE A 234 3.23 -5.16 -15.40
CA PHE A 234 4.13 -4.73 -14.34
C PHE A 234 3.77 -5.41 -13.03
N ILE A 235 4.73 -5.55 -12.12
CA ILE A 235 4.46 -5.90 -10.73
C ILE A 235 4.93 -4.75 -9.85
N ASP A 236 4.02 -4.22 -9.04
CA ASP A 236 4.37 -3.18 -8.08
C ASP A 236 5.06 -3.75 -6.84
N THR A 237 5.55 -2.86 -6.00
CA THR A 237 6.30 -3.22 -4.79
C THR A 237 5.46 -4.02 -3.78
N LYS A 238 4.14 -3.93 -3.87
CA LYS A 238 3.18 -4.68 -3.04
C LYS A 238 2.81 -6.05 -3.65
N GLY A 239 3.38 -6.39 -4.81
CA GLY A 239 3.10 -7.63 -5.52
C GLY A 239 1.81 -7.61 -6.33
N ILE A 240 1.21 -6.43 -6.57
CA ILE A 240 0.05 -6.28 -7.45
C ILE A 240 0.54 -6.23 -8.89
N ILE A 241 -0.03 -7.09 -9.72
CA ILE A 241 0.26 -7.18 -11.15
C ILE A 241 -0.67 -6.24 -11.91
N ARG A 242 -0.11 -5.36 -12.73
CA ARG A 242 -0.80 -4.25 -13.40
C ARG A 242 -0.65 -4.38 -14.90
N TYR A 243 -1.75 -4.23 -15.63
CA TYR A 243 -1.79 -4.36 -17.09
C TYR A 243 -1.98 -2.98 -17.70
N VAL A 244 -1.00 -2.51 -18.45
CA VAL A 244 -0.94 -1.14 -18.95
C VAL A 244 -0.68 -1.12 -20.45
N ILE A 245 -1.27 -0.15 -21.14
CA ILE A 245 -1.10 0.06 -22.57
C ILE A 245 -0.54 1.45 -22.82
N GLY A 246 0.55 1.50 -23.57
CA GLY A 246 1.13 2.73 -24.09
C GLY A 246 2.02 3.49 -23.10
N HIS A 247 2.91 4.29 -23.68
CA HIS A 247 3.83 5.17 -22.97
C HIS A 247 3.87 6.51 -23.72
N TYR A 248 3.03 7.46 -23.31
CA TYR A 248 2.86 8.74 -23.99
C TYR A 248 3.48 9.86 -23.16
N SER A 249 4.32 10.70 -23.77
CA SER A 249 4.81 11.91 -23.08
C SER A 249 3.72 12.96 -22.88
N ILE A 250 2.61 12.87 -23.63
CA ILE A 250 1.51 13.83 -23.62
C ILE A 250 0.24 13.14 -23.14
N ARG A 251 -0.36 13.67 -22.06
CA ARG A 251 -1.56 13.11 -21.44
C ARG A 251 -2.75 12.95 -22.41
N SER A 252 -2.97 13.90 -23.30
CA SER A 252 -4.11 13.85 -24.25
C SER A 252 -4.05 12.67 -25.22
N GLN A 253 -2.85 12.14 -25.50
CA GLN A 253 -2.70 10.91 -26.28
C GLN A 253 -3.20 9.69 -25.50
N ALA A 254 -2.91 9.62 -24.20
CA ALA A 254 -3.44 8.59 -23.31
C ALA A 254 -4.96 8.73 -23.11
N GLU A 255 -5.50 9.95 -23.10
CA GLU A 255 -6.96 10.20 -23.03
C GLU A 255 -7.68 9.67 -24.28
N THR A 256 -7.09 9.85 -25.46
CA THR A 256 -7.64 9.29 -26.71
C THR A 256 -7.66 7.76 -26.64
N LEU A 257 -6.56 7.13 -26.21
CA LEU A 257 -6.50 5.68 -26.02
C LEU A 257 -7.52 5.20 -24.98
N LEU A 258 -7.64 5.90 -23.85
CA LEU A 258 -8.59 5.57 -22.78
C LEU A 258 -10.02 5.52 -23.30
N LYS A 259 -10.43 6.53 -24.07
CA LYS A 259 -11.76 6.58 -24.66
C LYS A 259 -12.01 5.36 -25.56
N THR A 260 -11.07 5.04 -26.45
CA THR A 260 -11.17 3.86 -27.33
C THR A 260 -11.27 2.55 -26.53
N LEU A 261 -10.48 2.38 -25.46
CA LEU A 261 -10.54 1.19 -24.61
C LEU A 261 -11.88 1.11 -23.86
N GLN A 262 -12.39 2.21 -23.34
CA GLN A 262 -13.70 2.23 -22.67
C GLN A 262 -14.85 1.90 -23.63
N GLU A 263 -14.78 2.35 -24.89
CA GLU A 263 -15.73 1.99 -25.96
C GLU A 263 -15.66 0.49 -26.29
N GLN A 264 -14.47 -0.11 -26.23
CA GLN A 264 -14.24 -1.55 -26.41
C GLN A 264 -14.64 -2.42 -25.20
N GLY A 265 -15.09 -1.80 -24.10
CA GLY A 265 -15.62 -2.50 -22.92
C GLY A 265 -14.76 -2.43 -21.66
N TYR A 266 -13.58 -1.81 -21.70
CA TYR A 266 -12.72 -1.62 -20.52
C TYR A 266 -13.18 -0.40 -19.70
N LYS A 267 -14.39 -0.49 -19.13
CA LYS A 267 -15.05 0.65 -18.47
C LYS A 267 -14.26 1.21 -17.29
N ASP A 268 -13.56 0.34 -16.57
CA ASP A 268 -12.76 0.72 -15.39
C ASP A 268 -11.32 1.12 -15.76
N ALA A 269 -11.00 1.26 -17.04
CA ALA A 269 -9.68 1.73 -17.46
C ALA A 269 -9.43 3.17 -17.00
N PHE A 270 -8.18 3.49 -16.68
CA PHE A 270 -7.78 4.83 -16.26
C PHE A 270 -6.32 5.15 -16.61
N ILE A 271 -6.00 6.45 -16.68
CA ILE A 271 -4.65 6.92 -16.99
C ILE A 271 -3.73 6.79 -15.78
N VAL A 272 -2.52 6.28 -16.01
CA VAL A 272 -1.47 6.08 -15.01
C VAL A 272 -0.16 6.72 -15.44
N ASN A 273 0.71 7.02 -14.47
CA ASN A 273 2.07 7.44 -14.74
C ASN A 273 3.00 6.21 -14.79
N VAL A 274 3.40 5.76 -15.97
CA VAL A 274 4.13 4.50 -16.20
C VAL A 274 5.62 4.56 -15.86
N ASN A 275 6.16 5.73 -15.49
CA ASN A 275 7.48 5.84 -14.89
C ASN A 275 7.44 6.11 -13.37
N ASP A 276 6.30 5.87 -12.70
CA ASP A 276 6.25 5.74 -11.24
C ASP A 276 7.00 4.46 -10.84
N GLU A 277 8.24 4.63 -10.35
CA GLU A 277 9.15 3.54 -9.96
C GLU A 277 8.55 2.61 -8.91
N ARG A 278 7.59 3.08 -8.10
CA ARG A 278 6.93 2.24 -7.09
C ARG A 278 5.96 1.22 -7.70
N LYS A 279 5.47 1.46 -8.91
CA LYS A 279 4.40 0.66 -9.53
C LYS A 279 4.76 0.01 -10.86
N TYR A 280 5.66 0.60 -11.62
CA TYR A 280 5.90 0.24 -13.01
C TYR A 280 7.39 0.02 -13.34
N HIS A 281 8.22 -0.18 -12.32
CA HIS A 281 9.65 -0.46 -12.48
C HIS A 281 9.94 -1.90 -12.90
N ASN A 282 9.18 -2.88 -12.40
CA ASN A 282 9.40 -4.30 -12.68
C ASN A 282 8.41 -4.80 -13.73
N GLU A 283 8.86 -4.99 -14.96
CA GLU A 283 8.09 -5.62 -16.02
C GLU A 283 8.03 -7.14 -15.80
N LEU A 284 6.84 -7.70 -15.68
CA LEU A 284 6.60 -9.14 -15.55
C LEU A 284 6.82 -9.85 -16.89
N ILE A 285 7.80 -10.73 -16.95
CA ILE A 285 8.14 -11.51 -18.14
C ILE A 285 7.49 -12.90 -18.09
N SER A 286 7.58 -13.58 -16.94
CA SER A 286 6.96 -14.89 -16.76
C SER A 286 6.59 -15.17 -15.31
N PHE A 287 5.61 -16.06 -15.12
CA PHE A 287 5.23 -16.59 -13.82
C PHE A 287 5.18 -18.12 -13.86
N ASN A 288 5.90 -18.78 -12.95
CA ASN A 288 6.05 -20.24 -12.92
C ASN A 288 6.42 -20.82 -14.31
N ASN A 289 7.32 -20.12 -15.01
CA ASN A 289 7.80 -20.43 -16.36
C ASN A 289 6.71 -20.38 -17.45
N VAL A 290 5.60 -19.68 -17.21
CA VAL A 290 4.58 -19.30 -18.21
C VAL A 290 4.83 -17.86 -18.63
N ASN A 291 5.10 -17.63 -19.91
CA ASN A 291 5.32 -16.30 -20.45
C ASN A 291 3.98 -15.55 -20.55
N VAL A 292 3.86 -14.44 -19.82
CA VAL A 292 2.62 -13.66 -19.76
C VAL A 292 2.30 -12.94 -21.08
N LYS A 293 3.32 -12.64 -21.90
CA LYS A 293 3.17 -12.03 -23.24
C LYS A 293 2.81 -13.04 -24.33
N ALA A 294 3.32 -14.27 -24.25
CA ALA A 294 3.13 -15.29 -25.29
C ALA A 294 1.85 -16.12 -25.12
N GLY A 295 1.21 -16.07 -23.95
CA GLY A 295 0.03 -16.89 -23.63
C GLY A 295 0.34 -18.38 -23.52
N ILE A 296 -0.71 -19.21 -23.36
CA ILE A 296 -0.59 -20.67 -23.40
C ILE A 296 -0.42 -21.10 -24.86
N LYS A 297 0.57 -21.95 -25.13
CA LYS A 297 0.79 -22.54 -26.47
C LYS A 297 0.67 -24.05 -26.42
N GLY A 298 -0.01 -24.63 -27.40
CA GLY A 298 -0.19 -26.08 -27.53
C GLY A 298 -1.33 -26.63 -26.66
N LYS A 299 -1.31 -27.96 -26.48
CA LYS A 299 -2.37 -28.71 -25.79
C LYS A 299 -2.40 -28.38 -24.29
N VAL A 300 -3.60 -28.21 -23.76
CA VAL A 300 -3.88 -28.14 -22.32
C VAL A 300 -4.51 -29.45 -21.90
N GLU A 301 -4.07 -29.98 -20.77
CA GLU A 301 -4.57 -31.21 -20.18
C GLU A 301 -5.14 -30.91 -18.80
N PHE A 302 -6.35 -31.39 -18.53
CA PHE A 302 -6.96 -31.30 -17.21
C PHE A 302 -6.84 -32.64 -16.50
N TYR A 303 -6.64 -32.58 -15.19
CA TYR A 303 -6.56 -33.75 -14.33
C TYR A 303 -7.39 -33.49 -13.08
N LEU A 304 -7.88 -34.56 -12.47
CA LEU A 304 -8.45 -34.52 -11.13
C LEU A 304 -7.36 -34.91 -10.12
N GLN A 305 -6.94 -33.98 -9.27
CA GLN A 305 -5.93 -34.25 -8.24
C GLN A 305 -6.58 -34.81 -6.97
N LEU A 306 -6.18 -36.01 -6.56
CA LEU A 306 -6.65 -36.68 -5.35
C LEU A 306 -5.81 -36.33 -4.12
N GLY A 307 -4.52 -36.03 -4.31
CA GLY A 307 -3.59 -35.72 -3.24
C GLY A 307 -2.22 -35.24 -3.74
N ALA A 308 -1.39 -34.76 -2.82
CA ALA A 308 0.02 -34.43 -3.02
C ALA A 308 0.80 -34.90 -1.79
N PHE A 309 1.88 -35.65 -1.99
CA PHE A 309 2.62 -36.31 -0.91
C PHE A 309 4.11 -35.94 -0.99
N GLU A 310 4.75 -35.62 0.14
CA GLU A 310 6.16 -35.19 0.20
C GLU A 310 7.17 -36.30 -0.15
N GLN A 311 6.76 -37.57 -0.03
CA GLN A 311 7.59 -38.73 -0.32
C GLN A 311 6.83 -39.72 -1.21
N VAL A 312 6.32 -40.82 -0.64
CA VAL A 312 5.61 -41.88 -1.35
C VAL A 312 4.14 -41.86 -0.97
N VAL A 313 3.27 -42.17 -1.93
CA VAL A 313 1.82 -42.30 -1.71
C VAL A 313 1.55 -43.35 -0.60
N PRO A 314 0.82 -43.01 0.49
CA PRO A 314 0.54 -43.93 1.60
C PRO A 314 -0.20 -45.19 1.15
N ASP A 315 0.06 -46.33 1.79
CA ASP A 315 -0.57 -47.62 1.43
C ASP A 315 -2.11 -47.61 1.54
N SER A 316 -2.66 -46.78 2.44
CA SER A 316 -4.12 -46.56 2.53
C SER A 316 -4.71 -45.98 1.24
N ILE A 317 -3.93 -45.18 0.51
CA ILE A 317 -4.30 -44.55 -0.76
C ILE A 317 -4.05 -45.49 -1.95
N LYS A 318 -3.14 -46.48 -1.83
CA LYS A 318 -2.90 -47.51 -2.86
C LYS A 318 -4.13 -48.37 -3.16
N SER A 319 -5.03 -48.53 -2.19
CA SER A 319 -6.32 -49.20 -2.40
C SER A 319 -7.18 -48.53 -3.48
N LEU A 320 -6.98 -47.23 -3.75
CA LEU A 320 -7.70 -46.48 -4.79
C LEU A 320 -7.30 -46.89 -6.21
N TYR A 321 -6.11 -47.45 -6.39
CA TYR A 321 -5.55 -47.79 -7.70
C TYR A 321 -6.36 -48.88 -8.40
N GLN A 322 -7.08 -49.71 -7.63
CA GLN A 322 -7.94 -50.76 -8.16
C GLN A 322 -9.33 -50.23 -8.58
N ASN A 323 -9.75 -49.09 -8.02
CA ASN A 323 -11.12 -48.59 -8.15
C ASN A 323 -11.24 -47.35 -9.03
N ILE A 324 -10.14 -46.65 -9.33
CA ILE A 324 -10.14 -45.42 -10.11
C ILE A 324 -9.35 -45.62 -11.41
N PRO A 325 -10.02 -45.66 -12.58
CA PRO A 325 -9.32 -45.80 -13.86
C PRO A 325 -8.52 -44.54 -14.20
N GLN A 326 -7.42 -44.70 -14.93
CA GLN A 326 -6.53 -43.60 -15.36
C GLN A 326 -5.88 -42.82 -14.21
N LEU A 327 -5.62 -43.51 -13.09
CA LEU A 327 -4.83 -42.99 -12.00
C LEU A 327 -3.35 -42.96 -12.39
N ILE A 328 -2.69 -41.81 -12.22
CA ILE A 328 -1.26 -41.63 -12.48
C ILE A 328 -0.60 -40.92 -11.29
N GLU A 329 0.67 -41.24 -11.09
CA GLU A 329 1.57 -40.49 -10.21
C GLU A 329 2.43 -39.56 -11.06
N LEU A 330 2.50 -38.29 -10.65
CA LEU A 330 3.35 -37.29 -11.31
C LEU A 330 4.25 -36.65 -10.27
N ASP A 331 5.55 -36.88 -10.41
CA ASP A 331 6.56 -36.14 -9.64
C ASP A 331 6.54 -34.67 -10.07
N TYR A 332 6.20 -33.78 -9.14
CA TYR A 332 6.07 -32.36 -9.40
C TYR A 332 6.63 -31.54 -8.25
N LYS A 333 7.80 -30.91 -8.49
CA LYS A 333 8.63 -30.28 -7.45
C LYS A 333 8.97 -31.34 -6.37
N SER A 334 8.85 -31.00 -5.08
CA SER A 334 9.17 -31.91 -3.96
C SER A 334 7.98 -32.78 -3.53
N HIS A 335 7.02 -33.04 -4.42
CA HIS A 335 5.82 -33.82 -4.10
C HIS A 335 5.48 -34.79 -5.23
N THR A 336 4.91 -35.94 -4.89
CA THR A 336 4.24 -36.83 -5.82
C THR A 336 2.74 -36.49 -5.84
N LEU A 337 2.26 -36.04 -7.00
CA LEU A 337 0.85 -35.75 -7.23
C LEU A 337 0.13 -37.01 -7.67
N LEU A 338 -0.99 -37.32 -7.01
CA LEU A 338 -1.87 -38.40 -7.42
C LEU A 338 -3.02 -37.83 -8.26
N LEU A 339 -3.08 -38.18 -9.53
CA LEU A 339 -3.94 -37.55 -10.54
C LEU A 339 -4.80 -38.57 -11.27
N VAL A 340 -6.02 -38.19 -11.69
CA VAL A 340 -6.88 -38.95 -12.60
C VAL A 340 -7.03 -38.20 -13.91
N GLY A 341 -6.69 -38.83 -15.04
CA GLY A 341 -6.71 -38.21 -16.38
C GLY A 341 -5.54 -38.68 -17.27
N PRO A 342 -5.15 -37.90 -18.30
CA PRO A 342 -5.62 -36.56 -18.67
C PRO A 342 -6.99 -36.50 -19.35
N THR A 343 -7.66 -35.35 -19.26
CA THR A 343 -8.79 -34.98 -20.12
C THR A 343 -8.47 -33.73 -20.95
N GLU A 344 -9.12 -33.62 -22.11
CA GLU A 344 -8.88 -32.50 -23.06
C GLU A 344 -9.75 -31.26 -22.78
N SER A 345 -10.77 -31.39 -21.92
CA SER A 345 -11.62 -30.27 -21.53
C SER A 345 -11.95 -30.30 -20.05
N TYR A 346 -12.30 -29.13 -19.53
CA TYR A 346 -12.71 -28.93 -18.15
C TYR A 346 -14.02 -29.68 -17.83
N GLU A 347 -14.97 -29.70 -18.76
CA GLU A 347 -16.26 -30.38 -18.61
C GLU A 347 -16.08 -31.89 -18.46
N LYS A 348 -15.13 -32.49 -19.20
CA LYS A 348 -14.77 -33.90 -19.05
C LYS A 348 -14.14 -34.18 -17.67
N ALA A 349 -13.23 -33.32 -17.21
CA ALA A 349 -12.66 -33.44 -15.86
C ALA A 349 -13.73 -33.30 -14.77
N LEU A 350 -14.72 -32.43 -14.98
CA LEU A 350 -15.84 -32.24 -14.06
C LEU A 350 -16.77 -33.46 -14.01
N ALA A 351 -16.97 -34.16 -15.13
CA ALA A 351 -17.71 -35.42 -15.15
C ALA A 351 -17.00 -36.49 -14.31
N ILE A 352 -15.69 -36.70 -14.52
CA ILE A 352 -14.87 -37.63 -13.73
C ILE A 352 -14.91 -37.26 -12.25
N LYS A 353 -14.81 -35.97 -11.91
CA LYS A 353 -14.91 -35.51 -10.52
C LYS A 353 -16.19 -35.97 -9.84
N LYS A 354 -17.35 -35.87 -10.52
CA LYS A 354 -18.64 -36.29 -9.95
C LYS A 354 -18.67 -37.78 -9.62
N GLU A 355 -18.07 -38.60 -10.48
CA GLU A 355 -17.96 -40.05 -10.27
C GLU A 355 -17.05 -40.37 -9.08
N VAL A 356 -15.88 -39.73 -8.99
CA VAL A 356 -14.91 -39.95 -7.91
C VAL A 356 -15.39 -39.41 -6.57
N ASP A 357 -16.07 -38.25 -6.55
CA ASP A 357 -16.68 -37.68 -5.33
C ASP A 357 -17.69 -38.66 -4.70
N ALA A 358 -18.45 -39.40 -5.53
CA ALA A 358 -19.44 -40.38 -5.06
C ALA A 358 -18.82 -41.56 -4.30
N LEU A 359 -17.51 -41.80 -4.46
CA LEU A 359 -16.79 -42.84 -3.75
C LEU A 359 -16.43 -42.43 -2.30
N ASN A 360 -16.59 -41.16 -1.93
CA ASN A 360 -16.29 -40.61 -0.58
C ASN A 360 -14.86 -40.85 -0.08
N VAL A 361 -13.89 -41.08 -0.96
CA VAL A 361 -12.52 -41.46 -0.56
C VAL A 361 -11.53 -40.28 -0.51
N SER A 362 -11.85 -39.15 -1.14
CA SER A 362 -11.04 -37.93 -1.07
C SER A 362 -11.88 -36.68 -1.39
N LYS A 363 -11.30 -35.49 -1.24
CA LYS A 363 -11.87 -34.21 -1.69
C LYS A 363 -11.09 -33.71 -2.91
N PRO A 364 -11.28 -34.32 -4.09
CA PRO A 364 -10.43 -34.03 -5.22
C PRO A 364 -10.78 -32.68 -5.85
N PHE A 365 -9.83 -32.09 -6.56
CA PHE A 365 -10.02 -30.82 -7.29
C PHE A 365 -9.35 -30.85 -8.66
N ILE A 366 -9.88 -30.07 -9.59
CA ILE A 366 -9.39 -30.06 -10.98
C ILE A 366 -8.15 -29.18 -11.06
N VAL A 367 -7.14 -29.66 -11.77
CA VAL A 367 -5.90 -28.96 -12.09
C VAL A 367 -5.67 -29.00 -13.58
N ALA A 368 -4.93 -28.02 -14.10
CA ALA A 368 -4.61 -27.94 -15.52
C ALA A 368 -3.10 -27.91 -15.73
N PHE A 369 -2.65 -28.53 -16.80
CA PHE A 369 -1.25 -28.58 -17.22
C PHE A 369 -1.13 -28.15 -18.69
N ASN A 370 -0.05 -27.45 -19.00
CA ASN A 370 0.41 -27.20 -20.36
C ASN A 370 1.88 -27.57 -20.44
N ASN A 371 2.25 -28.46 -21.38
CA ASN A 371 3.61 -28.96 -21.53
C ASN A 371 4.23 -29.47 -20.20
N ARG A 372 3.47 -30.31 -19.47
CA ARG A 372 3.82 -30.87 -18.14
C ARG A 372 3.99 -29.86 -17.00
N LYS A 373 3.67 -28.58 -17.19
CA LYS A 373 3.69 -27.56 -16.14
C LYS A 373 2.28 -27.21 -15.70
N LYS A 374 2.05 -27.16 -14.39
CA LYS A 374 0.77 -26.79 -13.81
C LYS A 374 0.49 -25.31 -14.09
N ILE A 375 -0.70 -24.99 -14.59
CA ILE A 375 -1.14 -23.63 -14.95
C ILE A 375 -2.42 -23.24 -14.19
N PRO A 376 -2.74 -21.93 -14.05
CA PRO A 376 -3.98 -21.50 -13.41
C PRO A 376 -5.22 -22.06 -14.12
N LEU A 377 -6.12 -22.67 -13.35
CA LEU A 377 -7.29 -23.38 -13.88
C LEU A 377 -8.19 -22.49 -14.75
N GLN A 378 -8.48 -21.26 -14.30
CA GLN A 378 -9.32 -20.33 -15.08
C GLN A 378 -8.67 -19.96 -16.42
N THR A 379 -7.35 -19.85 -16.45
CA THR A 379 -6.61 -19.56 -17.68
C THR A 379 -6.69 -20.74 -18.65
N ALA A 380 -6.54 -21.97 -18.15
CA ALA A 380 -6.71 -23.18 -18.93
C ALA A 380 -8.12 -23.29 -19.54
N ILE A 381 -9.16 -23.03 -18.75
CA ILE A 381 -10.56 -23.05 -19.19
C ILE A 381 -10.77 -22.04 -20.33
N ASN A 382 -10.26 -20.82 -20.18
CA ASN A 382 -10.41 -19.80 -21.21
C ASN A 382 -9.69 -20.20 -22.51
N HIS A 383 -8.52 -20.83 -22.41
CA HIS A 383 -7.75 -21.30 -23.57
C HIS A 383 -8.45 -22.42 -24.36
N THR A 384 -9.15 -23.32 -23.67
CA THR A 384 -9.82 -24.48 -24.31
C THR A 384 -11.28 -24.23 -24.71
N LYS A 385 -11.80 -23.01 -24.50
CA LYS A 385 -13.16 -22.62 -24.92
C LYS A 385 -13.25 -22.19 -26.39
N HIS A 386 -12.11 -22.13 -27.08
CA HIS A 386 -11.94 -21.84 -28.51
C HIS A 386 -11.42 -23.08 -29.21
#